data_AF-A0A1M3N2J7-F1
#
_entry.id   AF-A0A1M3N2J7-F1
#
_cell.length_a   1.000
_cell.length_b   1.000
_cell.length_c   1.000
_cell.angle_alpha   90.00
_cell.angle_beta   90.00
_cell.angle_gamma   90.00
#
_symmetry.space_group_name_H-M   'P 1'
#
loop_
_entity.id
_entity.type
_entity.pdbx_description
1 polymer ?
#
loop_
_entity_poly.entity_id
_entity_poly.type
_entity_poly.pdbx_seq_one_letter_code
_entity_poly.pdbx_strand_id
1 'polypeptide(L)' 'MTQDSGDWDEATACIECGSVLWPDVDRTFTSGPDTYLCFECAERRGGVYDADEERWSVPPNTSGLPDERRPHA' A
#
# COMPACT_ATOMS: atom_id res chain seq x y z
N MET A 1 6.11 31.12 17.63
CA MET A 1 6.49 30.05 16.69
C MET A 1 5.68 28.83 17.07
N THR A 2 4.42 28.77 16.62
CA THR A 2 3.54 27.63 16.90
C THR A 2 3.81 26.60 15.81
N GLN A 3 4.55 25.57 16.17
CA GLN A 3 4.57 24.33 15.39
C GLN A 3 3.24 23.65 15.69
N ASP A 4 2.24 23.93 14.87
CA ASP A 4 1.07 23.08 14.75
C ASP A 4 1.50 21.94 13.85
N SER A 5 2.10 20.92 14.48
CA SER A 5 2.45 19.66 13.83
C SER A 5 1.12 19.00 13.47
N GLY A 6 0.55 19.39 12.33
CA GLY A 6 -0.51 18.65 11.69
C GLY A 6 -0.07 17.19 11.70
N ASP A 7 -0.92 16.36 12.28
CA ASP A 7 -0.95 14.92 12.10
C ASP A 7 -1.20 14.71 10.60
N TRP A 8 -0.16 14.90 9.80
CA TRP A 8 -0.20 14.70 8.36
C TRP A 8 -0.15 13.20 8.18
N ASP A 9 -1.27 12.60 7.76
CA ASP A 9 -1.39 11.20 7.38
C ASP A 9 -0.06 10.71 6.77
N GLU A 10 0.58 9.74 7.41
CA GLU A 10 1.96 9.38 7.10
C GLU A 10 2.01 8.78 5.69
N ALA A 11 2.36 9.61 4.72
CA ALA A 11 2.50 9.19 3.34
C ALA A 11 3.53 8.06 3.26
N THR A 12 3.12 6.94 2.68
CA THR A 12 3.96 5.76 2.50
C THR A 12 4.42 5.64 1.05
N ALA A 13 5.19 4.61 0.72
CA ALA A 13 5.67 4.37 -0.64
C ALA A 13 5.23 3.00 -1.14
N CYS A 14 4.85 2.95 -2.43
CA CYS A 14 4.62 1.69 -3.12
C CYS A 14 5.93 0.90 -3.17
N ILE A 15 5.91 -0.33 -2.67
CA ILE A 15 7.10 -1.17 -2.58
C ILE A 15 7.67 -1.59 -3.94
N GLU A 16 6.86 -1.52 -4.99
CA GLU A 16 7.26 -1.87 -6.36
C GLU A 16 7.85 -0.68 -7.11
N CYS A 17 7.09 0.41 -7.21
CA CYS A 17 7.44 1.55 -8.07
C CYS A 17 7.96 2.77 -7.31
N GLY A 18 7.92 2.76 -5.98
CA GLY A 18 8.35 3.87 -5.13
C GLY A 18 7.42 5.09 -5.16
N SER A 19 6.24 4.99 -5.79
CA SER A 19 5.26 6.09 -5.80
C SER A 19 4.81 6.42 -4.38
N VAL A 20 4.71 7.71 -4.07
CA VAL A 20 4.13 8.18 -2.81
C VAL A 20 2.65 7.81 -2.77
N LEU A 21 2.22 7.23 -1.66
CA LEU A 21 0.87 6.78 -1.40
C LEU A 21 0.33 7.44 -0.14
N TRP A 22 -0.95 7.75 -0.15
CA TRP A 22 -1.70 8.25 0.98
C TRP A 22 -2.75 7.19 1.33
N PRO A 23 -2.46 6.24 2.24
CA PRO A 23 -3.33 5.07 2.47
C PRO A 23 -4.79 5.43 2.80
N ASP A 24 -5.01 6.58 3.43
CA ASP A 24 -6.33 7.09 3.81
C ASP A 24 -7.13 7.70 2.64
N VAL A 25 -6.47 7.99 1.52
CA VAL A 25 -7.06 8.67 0.35
C VAL A 25 -6.95 7.83 -0.93
N ASP A 26 -5.82 7.17 -1.11
CA ASP A 26 -5.49 6.37 -2.27
C ASP A 26 -6.00 4.94 -2.13
N ARG A 27 -6.40 4.34 -3.26
CA ARG A 27 -6.67 2.91 -3.35
C ARG A 27 -5.36 2.14 -3.25
N THR A 28 -4.99 1.79 -2.04
CA THR A 28 -3.79 0.99 -1.77
C THR A 28 -4.18 -0.45 -1.44
N PHE A 29 -3.22 -1.35 -1.59
CA PHE A 29 -3.29 -2.69 -1.03
C PHE A 29 -2.20 -2.84 0.02
N THR A 30 -2.57 -3.28 1.23
CA THR A 30 -1.63 -3.61 2.30
C THR A 30 -1.54 -5.13 2.45
N SER A 31 -0.31 -5.65 2.47
CA SER A 31 -0.03 -7.07 2.76
C SER A 31 0.66 -7.30 4.10
N GLY A 32 0.97 -6.24 4.83
CA GLY A 32 1.77 -6.23 6.05
C GLY A 32 1.83 -4.82 6.66
N PRO A 33 2.44 -4.66 7.85
CA PRO A 33 2.44 -3.39 8.58
C PRO A 33 3.04 -2.23 7.76
N ASP A 34 4.10 -2.46 6.97
CA ASP A 34 4.72 -1.42 6.15
C ASP A 34 4.88 -1.82 4.67
N THR A 35 4.12 -2.85 4.24
CA THR A 35 4.14 -3.31 2.84
C THR A 35 2.90 -2.83 2.08
N TYR A 36 3.08 -1.77 1.29
CA TYR A 36 2.02 -1.14 0.50
C TYR A 36 2.25 -1.28 -1.00
N LEU A 37 1.18 -1.58 -1.73
CA LEU A 37 1.11 -1.51 -3.18
C LEU A 37 0.15 -0.39 -3.59
N CYS A 38 0.56 0.40 -4.58
CA CYS A 38 -0.36 1.30 -5.26
C CYS A 38 -1.38 0.50 -6.07
N PHE A 39 -2.52 1.12 -6.36
CA PHE A 39 -3.58 0.56 -7.20
C PHE A 39 -3.04 -0.14 -8.45
N GLU A 40 -2.22 0.57 -9.22
CA GLU A 40 -1.68 0.09 -10.49
C GLU A 40 -0.76 -1.13 -10.31
N CYS A 41 0.08 -1.15 -9.27
CA CYS A 41 0.97 -2.29 -9.00
C CYS A 41 0.19 -3.50 -8.46
N ALA A 42 -0.86 -3.26 -7.66
CA ALA A 42 -1.76 -4.31 -7.22
C ALA A 42 -2.52 -4.93 -8.40
N GLU A 43 -3.06 -4.13 -9.32
CA GLU A 43 -3.70 -4.65 -10.55
C GLU A 43 -2.72 -5.44 -11.43
N ARG A 44 -1.50 -4.93 -11.64
CA ARG A 44 -0.45 -5.66 -12.38
C ARG A 44 -0.08 -7.00 -11.74
N ARG A 45 -0.16 -7.11 -10.42
CA ARG A 45 0.04 -8.35 -9.66
C ARG A 45 -1.20 -9.26 -9.65
N GLY A 46 -2.23 -8.93 -10.43
CA GLY A 46 -3.44 -9.73 -10.60
C GLY A 46 -4.56 -9.41 -9.60
N GLY A 47 -4.43 -8.33 -8.84
CA GLY A 47 -5.49 -7.84 -7.98
C GLY A 47 -6.65 -7.29 -8.81
N VAL A 48 -7.88 -7.47 -8.32
CA VAL A 48 -9.08 -6.88 -8.91
C VAL A 48 -9.75 -6.06 -7.83
N TYR A 49 -9.89 -4.75 -8.09
CA TYR A 49 -10.57 -3.84 -7.18
C TYR A 49 -12.04 -3.73 -7.58
N ASP A 50 -12.93 -3.97 -6.63
CA ASP A 50 -14.35 -3.70 -6.75
C ASP A 50 -14.60 -2.26 -6.31
N ALA A 51 -14.97 -1.40 -7.26
CA ALA A 51 -15.22 0.00 -7.00
C ALA A 51 -16.61 0.25 -6.38
N ASP A 52 -17.55 -0.68 -6.52
CA ASP A 52 -18.88 -0.58 -5.92
C ASP A 52 -18.82 -0.93 -4.42
N GLU A 53 -17.98 -1.89 -4.05
CA GLU A 53 -17.74 -2.29 -2.66
C GLU A 53 -16.50 -1.65 -2.02
N GLU A 54 -15.81 -0.78 -2.76
CA GLU A 54 -14.58 -0.07 -2.36
C GLU A 54 -13.49 -0.98 -1.76
N ARG A 55 -13.36 -2.21 -2.29
CA ARG A 55 -12.45 -3.24 -1.75
C ARG A 55 -11.83 -4.09 -2.84
N TRP A 56 -10.72 -4.76 -2.52
CA TRP A 56 -10.13 -5.76 -3.40
C TRP A 56 -11.00 -7.03 -3.41
N SER A 57 -11.71 -7.29 -4.52
CA SER A 57 -12.47 -8.52 -4.71
C SER A 57 -11.56 -9.72 -4.97
N VAL A 58 -10.41 -9.48 -5.61
CA VAL A 58 -9.30 -10.43 -5.72
C VAL A 58 -8.05 -9.76 -5.19
N PRO A 59 -7.38 -10.32 -4.16
CA PRO A 59 -6.15 -9.74 -3.66
C PRO A 59 -5.02 -9.90 -4.68
N PRO A 60 -4.13 -8.91 -4.85
CA PRO A 60 -2.95 -9.04 -5.69
C PRO A 60 -2.02 -10.14 -5.17
N ASN A 61 -1.24 -10.75 -6.06
CA ASN A 61 -0.23 -11.71 -5.67
C ASN A 61 0.90 -10.99 -4.89
N THR A 62 1.13 -11.38 -3.64
CA THR A 62 2.18 -10.81 -2.77
C THR A 62 3.47 -11.64 -2.76
N SER A 63 3.51 -12.75 -3.50
CA SER A 63 4.71 -13.58 -3.61
C SER A 63 5.90 -12.75 -4.08
N GLY A 64 7.04 -12.92 -3.43
CA GLY A 64 8.28 -12.21 -3.76
C GLY A 64 8.37 -10.77 -3.25
N LEU A 65 7.32 -10.24 -2.61
CA LEU A 65 7.46 -9.00 -1.84
C LEU A 65 8.27 -9.28 -0.57
N PRO A 66 9.12 -8.34 -0.14
CA PRO A 66 9.80 -8.46 1.14
C PRO A 66 8.72 -8.46 2.24
N ASP A 67 8.61 -9.58 2.94
CA ASP A 67 7.83 -9.68 4.16
C ASP A 67 8.73 -9.23 5.30
N GLU A 68 8.40 -8.11 5.94
CA GLU A 68 9.22 -7.50 7.00
C GLU A 68 9.39 -8.41 8.22
N ARG A 69 8.62 -9.50 8.31
CA ARG A 69 8.78 -10.52 9.36
C ARG A 69 9.90 -11.52 9.06
N ARG A 70 10.61 -11.41 7.92
CA ARG A 70 11.84 -12.16 7.69
C ARG A 70 13.04 -11.33 8.14
N PRO A 71 13.61 -11.57 9.34
CA PRO A 71 14.95 -11.06 9.60
C PRO A 71 15.88 -11.63 8.53
N HIS A 72 16.63 -10.76 7.86
CA HIS A 72 17.79 -11.15 7.08
C HIS A 72 18.67 -12.02 7.99
N ALA A 73 18.77 -13.32 7.67
CA ALA A 73 19.67 -14.25 8.35
C ALA A 73 21.11 -14.07 7.83
#